data_AF-A0A2A5VE09-F1
#
_entry.id   AF-A0A2A5VE09-F1
#
_cell.length_a   1.000
_cell.length_b   1.000
_cell.length_c   1.000
_cell.angle_alpha   90.00
_cell.angle_beta   90.00
_cell.angle_gamma   90.00
#
_symmetry.space_group_name_H-M   'P 1'
#
loop_
_entity.id
_entity.type
_entity.pdbx_description
1 polymer ?
#
loop_
_entity_poly.entity_id
_entity_poly.type
_entity_poly.pdbx_seq_one_letter_code
_entity_poly.pdbx_strand_id
1 'polypeptide(L)'
;MKDKYEKIVIDAANILHNDTGIEMKDEKGQPRVQSRPERLKDCISFCEKKGWKVTAFLKESTYKYAVSLAKSKSNTTVGDVNILDNLIEQDKLHLIAADKEDIYWVDYAVAENALIVTHDKFRNEMKEYQDRDWKDINKRTLRDFKFVNNKFILPSLKKKQVTRKQNKEQITLDQIFTAIQKLNTNVAELERYVRKREFTNLKKSQDKPKTKQQQIKSNLEIVNTVVNSLLSSGNAVVASHIQSELARPILGLDENIHEWKAGWSEDLREILGYSKTGGFPKWLISNSKKKIVQQGNKLSYA
;
A
#
# COMPACT_ATOMS: atom_id res chain seq x y z
N MET A 1 8.35 -36.44 1.27
CA MET A 1 7.68 -36.27 -0.03
C MET A 1 8.06 -34.89 -0.54
N LYS A 2 8.63 -34.75 -1.74
CA LYS A 2 8.78 -33.44 -2.36
C LYS A 2 7.38 -32.83 -2.50
N ASP A 3 7.19 -31.58 -2.08
CA ASP A 3 5.92 -30.90 -2.31
C ASP A 3 5.65 -30.89 -3.82
N LYS A 4 4.51 -31.47 -4.24
CA LYS A 4 4.13 -31.58 -5.67
C LYS A 4 3.92 -30.20 -6.31
N TYR A 5 3.65 -29.16 -5.51
CA TYR A 5 3.19 -27.85 -5.96
C TYR A 5 4.08 -26.73 -5.42
N GLU A 6 4.22 -25.66 -6.20
CA GLU A 6 5.16 -24.57 -5.89
C GLU A 6 4.53 -23.38 -5.18
N LYS A 7 3.25 -23.08 -5.45
CA LYS A 7 2.56 -21.94 -4.86
C LYS A 7 1.06 -22.21 -4.68
N ILE A 8 0.35 -21.23 -4.13
CA ILE A 8 -1.11 -21.24 -4.00
C ILE A 8 -1.69 -20.11 -4.84
N VAL A 9 -2.72 -20.44 -5.61
CA VAL A 9 -3.58 -19.50 -6.32
C VAL A 9 -4.94 -19.47 -5.63
N ILE A 10 -5.44 -18.27 -5.35
CA ILE A 10 -6.70 -18.04 -4.65
C ILE A 10 -7.69 -17.35 -5.58
N ASP A 11 -8.89 -17.90 -5.69
CA ASP A 11 -10.07 -17.22 -6.22
C ASP A 11 -10.55 -16.20 -5.17
N ALA A 12 -10.21 -14.93 -5.37
CA ALA A 12 -10.50 -13.90 -4.38
C ALA A 12 -12.00 -13.66 -4.24
N ALA A 13 -12.79 -13.76 -5.32
CA ALA A 13 -14.24 -13.55 -5.25
C ALA A 13 -14.90 -14.56 -4.32
N ASN A 14 -14.50 -15.84 -4.41
CA ASN A 14 -14.98 -16.89 -3.50
C ASN A 14 -14.65 -16.63 -2.04
N ILE A 15 -13.54 -15.97 -1.75
CA ILE A 15 -13.14 -15.63 -0.38
C ILE A 15 -13.87 -14.40 0.14
N LEU A 16 -13.98 -13.34 -0.69
CA LEU A 16 -14.62 -12.08 -0.33
C LEU A 16 -16.11 -12.27 -0.02
N HIS A 17 -16.79 -13.08 -0.84
CA HIS A 17 -18.23 -13.33 -0.76
C HIS A 17 -18.61 -14.55 0.08
N ASN A 18 -17.68 -15.13 0.84
CA ASN A 18 -17.97 -16.30 1.65
C ASN A 18 -18.76 -15.94 2.92
N ASP A 19 -20.08 -16.05 2.88
CA ASP A 19 -20.94 -15.72 4.02
C ASP A 19 -20.98 -16.78 5.14
N THR A 20 -20.17 -17.84 5.05
CA THR A 20 -20.12 -18.89 6.07
C THR A 20 -19.71 -18.31 7.42
N GLY A 21 -20.59 -18.44 8.42
CA GLY A 21 -20.32 -18.06 9.81
C GLY A 21 -20.77 -16.66 10.22
N ILE A 22 -21.20 -15.80 9.29
CA ILE A 22 -21.87 -14.51 9.58
C ILE A 22 -22.91 -14.27 8.47
N GLU A 23 -24.08 -14.88 8.60
CA GLU A 23 -25.23 -14.59 7.73
C GLU A 23 -25.76 -13.19 8.06
N MET A 24 -25.64 -12.24 7.12
CA MET A 24 -26.43 -11.02 7.19
C MET A 24 -27.71 -11.21 6.41
N LYS A 25 -28.84 -10.96 7.06
CA LYS A 25 -30.16 -10.95 6.45
C LYS A 25 -30.67 -9.52 6.36
N ASP A 26 -31.36 -9.18 5.29
CA ASP A 26 -32.09 -7.93 5.21
C ASP A 26 -33.34 -7.96 6.11
N GLU A 27 -34.08 -6.85 6.15
CA GLU A 27 -35.32 -6.70 6.92
C GLU A 27 -36.42 -7.71 6.50
N LYS A 28 -36.28 -8.34 5.33
CA LYS A 28 -37.18 -9.37 4.80
C LYS A 28 -36.65 -10.79 5.03
N GLY A 29 -35.56 -10.95 5.77
CA GLY A 29 -34.93 -12.25 6.06
C GLY A 29 -34.10 -12.83 4.90
N GLN A 30 -33.88 -12.08 3.82
CA GLN A 30 -33.12 -12.53 2.66
C GLN A 30 -31.61 -12.35 2.89
N PRO A 31 -30.75 -13.30 2.49
CA PRO A 31 -29.30 -13.16 2.61
C PRO A 31 -28.80 -11.92 1.85
N ARG A 32 -28.02 -11.08 2.53
CA ARG A 32 -27.26 -9.99 1.91
C ARG A 32 -25.84 -10.45 1.62
N VAL A 33 -25.49 -10.41 0.33
CA VAL A 33 -24.12 -10.65 -0.12
C VAL A 33 -23.17 -9.65 0.51
N GLN A 34 -22.12 -10.16 1.15
CA GLN A 34 -21.04 -9.34 1.72
C GLN A 34 -19.82 -9.34 0.81
N SER A 35 -19.00 -8.30 0.91
CA SER A 35 -17.65 -8.28 0.37
C SER A 35 -16.68 -7.93 1.49
N ARG A 36 -15.89 -8.91 1.95
CA ARG A 36 -15.01 -8.73 3.12
C ARG A 36 -13.53 -8.87 2.75
N PRO A 37 -12.86 -7.78 2.36
CA PRO A 37 -11.41 -7.77 2.08
C PRO A 37 -10.54 -8.37 3.20
N GLU A 38 -10.98 -8.26 4.45
CA GLU A 38 -10.32 -8.85 5.62
C GLU A 38 -10.19 -10.38 5.49
N ARG A 39 -11.22 -11.04 4.95
CA ARG A 39 -11.23 -12.49 4.73
C ARG A 39 -10.14 -12.91 3.75
N LEU A 40 -9.94 -12.13 2.70
CA LEU A 40 -8.90 -12.38 1.71
C LEU A 40 -7.51 -12.22 2.32
N LYS A 41 -7.29 -11.13 3.09
CA LYS A 41 -6.04 -10.90 3.82
C LYS A 41 -5.72 -12.03 4.79
N ASP A 42 -6.71 -12.51 5.53
CA ASP A 42 -6.55 -13.61 6.49
C ASP A 42 -6.26 -14.94 5.80
N CYS A 43 -6.92 -15.21 4.67
CA CYS A 43 -6.67 -16.38 3.84
C CYS A 43 -5.22 -16.40 3.32
N ILE A 44 -4.75 -15.28 2.75
CA ILE A 44 -3.38 -15.11 2.28
C ILE A 44 -2.39 -15.31 3.44
N SER A 45 -2.63 -14.63 4.56
CA SER A 45 -1.76 -14.72 5.74
C SER A 45 -1.69 -16.14 6.31
N PHE A 46 -2.80 -16.88 6.30
CA PHE A 46 -2.84 -18.27 6.74
C PHE A 46 -1.97 -19.17 5.87
N CYS A 47 -2.06 -19.00 4.54
CA CYS A 47 -1.28 -19.75 3.57
C CYS A 47 0.22 -19.42 3.68
N GLU A 48 0.57 -18.14 3.80
CA GLU A 48 1.95 -17.68 3.96
C GLU A 48 2.59 -18.18 5.27
N LYS A 49 1.84 -18.18 6.39
CA LYS A 49 2.30 -18.76 7.66
C LYS A 49 2.60 -20.26 7.57
N LYS A 50 1.98 -20.96 6.62
CA LYS A 50 2.27 -22.37 6.30
C LYS A 50 3.46 -22.53 5.34
N GLY A 51 4.13 -21.44 4.95
CA GLY A 51 5.33 -21.44 4.11
C GLY A 51 5.06 -21.40 2.61
N TRP A 52 3.84 -21.08 2.19
CA TRP A 52 3.48 -21.03 0.77
C TRP A 52 3.65 -19.63 0.19
N LYS A 53 4.11 -19.55 -1.06
CA LYS A 53 3.95 -18.35 -1.91
C LYS A 53 2.49 -18.29 -2.36
N VAL A 54 1.87 -17.12 -2.32
CA VAL A 54 0.43 -16.95 -2.55
C VAL A 54 0.18 -15.85 -3.57
N THR A 55 -0.74 -16.10 -4.49
CA THR A 55 -1.24 -15.13 -5.47
C THR A 55 -2.75 -15.25 -5.54
N ALA A 56 -3.48 -14.15 -5.51
CA ALA A 56 -4.93 -14.11 -5.61
C ALA A 56 -5.37 -13.39 -6.88
N PHE A 57 -6.51 -13.79 -7.44
CA PHE A 57 -7.10 -13.18 -8.63
C PHE A 57 -8.54 -12.76 -8.38
N LEU A 58 -8.94 -11.62 -8.94
CA LEU A 58 -10.28 -11.04 -8.82
C LEU A 58 -10.72 -10.39 -10.12
N LYS A 59 -12.00 -10.53 -10.52
CA LYS A 59 -12.56 -9.68 -11.58
C LYS A 59 -12.35 -8.21 -11.30
N GLU A 60 -11.92 -7.47 -12.31
CA GLU A 60 -11.81 -6.02 -12.21
C GLU A 60 -13.17 -5.37 -11.91
N SER A 61 -14.27 -5.88 -12.49
CA SER A 61 -15.60 -5.34 -12.20
C SER A 61 -16.07 -5.63 -10.78
N THR A 62 -15.69 -6.77 -10.19
CA THR A 62 -15.98 -7.10 -8.78
C THR A 62 -15.25 -6.16 -7.84
N TYR A 63 -13.98 -5.85 -8.14
CA TYR A 63 -13.22 -4.81 -7.44
C TYR A 63 -13.91 -3.44 -7.55
N LYS A 64 -14.23 -2.98 -8.77
CA LYS A 64 -14.91 -1.70 -9.02
C LYS A 64 -16.24 -1.61 -8.27
N TYR A 65 -17.01 -2.69 -8.26
CA TYR A 65 -18.26 -2.78 -7.52
C TYR A 65 -18.06 -2.64 -6.01
N ALA A 66 -17.09 -3.36 -5.44
CA ALA A 66 -16.77 -3.26 -4.01
C ALA A 66 -16.32 -1.84 -3.61
N VAL A 67 -15.47 -1.19 -4.40
CA VAL A 67 -15.01 0.19 -4.17
C VAL A 67 -16.17 1.19 -4.30
N SER A 68 -17.03 1.03 -5.31
CA SER A 68 -18.21 1.88 -5.48
C SER A 68 -19.16 1.76 -4.29
N LEU A 69 -19.43 0.54 -3.84
CA LEU A 69 -20.28 0.29 -2.70
C LEU A 69 -19.70 0.86 -1.39
N ALA A 70 -18.39 0.76 -1.18
CA ALA A 70 -17.74 1.28 0.03
C ALA A 70 -17.83 2.81 0.17
N LYS A 71 -18.05 3.53 -0.94
CA LYS A 71 -18.29 4.99 -0.93
C LYS A 71 -19.70 5.37 -0.45
N SER A 72 -20.63 4.41 -0.35
CA SER A 72 -21.98 4.66 0.15
C SER A 72 -22.01 4.76 1.67
N LYS A 73 -22.55 5.86 2.20
CA LYS A 73 -22.62 6.16 3.64
C LYS A 73 -23.45 5.16 4.47
N SER A 74 -24.28 4.34 3.84
CA SER A 74 -25.17 3.38 4.50
C SER A 74 -24.70 1.93 4.39
N ASN A 75 -23.47 1.69 3.91
CA ASN A 75 -23.02 0.35 3.59
C ASN A 75 -22.39 -0.37 4.79
N THR A 76 -23.04 -1.46 5.24
CA THR A 76 -22.53 -2.38 6.27
C THR A 76 -22.00 -3.70 5.69
N THR A 77 -22.21 -3.96 4.39
CA THR A 77 -21.92 -5.25 3.75
C THR A 77 -20.53 -5.32 3.14
N VAL A 78 -19.84 -4.18 2.97
CA VAL A 78 -18.47 -4.11 2.48
C VAL A 78 -17.51 -3.77 3.61
N GLY A 79 -16.41 -4.52 3.73
CA GLY A 79 -15.31 -4.25 4.67
C GLY A 79 -14.37 -3.15 4.18
N ASP A 80 -13.16 -3.08 4.76
CA ASP A 80 -12.15 -2.10 4.40
C ASP A 80 -11.55 -2.39 3.01
N VAL A 81 -12.03 -1.69 1.99
CA VAL A 81 -11.56 -1.82 0.61
C VAL A 81 -10.10 -1.43 0.41
N ASN A 82 -9.52 -0.62 1.29
CA ASN A 82 -8.09 -0.27 1.19
C ASN A 82 -7.20 -1.52 1.34
N ILE A 83 -7.72 -2.60 1.95
CA ILE A 83 -7.02 -3.89 2.01
C ILE A 83 -6.79 -4.44 0.59
N LEU A 84 -7.74 -4.27 -0.33
CA LEU A 84 -7.58 -4.74 -1.71
C LEU A 84 -6.47 -3.97 -2.42
N ASP A 85 -6.44 -2.64 -2.27
CA ASP A 85 -5.39 -1.78 -2.84
C ASP A 85 -4.02 -2.17 -2.32
N ASN A 86 -3.88 -2.37 -1.00
CA ASN A 86 -2.64 -2.84 -0.39
C ASN A 86 -2.20 -4.22 -0.92
N LEU A 87 -3.14 -5.14 -1.16
CA LEU A 87 -2.81 -6.45 -1.71
C LEU A 87 -2.38 -6.38 -3.19
N ILE A 88 -2.92 -5.43 -3.96
CA ILE A 88 -2.49 -5.15 -5.33
C ILE A 88 -1.07 -4.57 -5.33
N GLU A 89 -0.80 -3.57 -4.50
CA GLU A 89 0.54 -2.95 -4.37
C GLU A 89 1.62 -3.96 -3.94
N GLN A 90 1.23 -4.97 -3.15
CA GLN A 90 2.12 -6.04 -2.69
C GLN A 90 2.32 -7.17 -3.69
N ASP A 91 1.75 -7.08 -4.91
CA ASP A 91 1.79 -8.14 -5.93
C ASP A 91 1.15 -9.47 -5.43
N LYS A 92 0.16 -9.35 -4.54
CA LYS A 92 -0.58 -10.50 -3.97
C LYS A 92 -1.98 -10.66 -4.54
N LEU A 93 -2.55 -9.59 -5.11
CA LEU A 93 -3.86 -9.59 -5.75
C LEU A 93 -3.74 -9.01 -7.16
N HIS A 94 -4.15 -9.78 -8.17
CA HIS A 94 -4.19 -9.33 -9.55
C HIS A 94 -5.64 -9.21 -10.03
N LEU A 95 -5.90 -8.13 -10.75
CA LEU A 95 -7.21 -7.89 -11.35
C LEU A 95 -7.25 -8.44 -12.78
N ILE A 96 -8.32 -9.15 -13.12
CA ILE A 96 -8.55 -9.67 -14.46
C ILE A 96 -9.68 -8.87 -15.11
N ALA A 97 -9.37 -8.19 -16.20
CA ALA A 97 -10.30 -7.42 -17.01
C ALA A 97 -10.86 -8.27 -18.17
N ALA A 98 -11.44 -9.43 -17.84
CA ALA A 98 -12.06 -10.34 -18.80
C ALA A 98 -13.42 -10.81 -18.30
N ASP A 99 -14.34 -11.10 -19.21
CA ASP A 99 -15.68 -11.56 -18.85
C ASP A 99 -15.66 -12.93 -18.17
N LYS A 100 -14.79 -13.82 -18.66
CA LYS A 100 -14.52 -15.15 -18.12
C LYS A 100 -13.18 -15.16 -17.40
N GLU A 101 -13.10 -14.54 -16.23
CA GLU A 101 -11.84 -14.47 -15.47
C GLU A 101 -11.35 -15.86 -15.01
N ASP A 102 -12.29 -16.79 -14.81
CA ASP A 102 -12.02 -18.06 -14.14
C ASP A 102 -10.99 -18.90 -14.89
N ILE A 103 -11.09 -18.93 -16.21
CA ILE A 103 -10.15 -19.69 -17.03
C ILE A 103 -8.73 -19.11 -16.98
N TYR A 104 -8.57 -17.79 -16.87
CA TYR A 104 -7.25 -17.15 -16.87
C TYR A 104 -6.46 -17.48 -15.61
N TRP A 105 -7.10 -17.38 -14.44
CA TRP A 105 -6.39 -17.68 -13.20
C TRP A 105 -6.25 -19.20 -12.97
N VAL A 106 -7.15 -20.03 -13.51
CA VAL A 106 -6.99 -21.49 -13.53
C VAL A 106 -5.80 -21.88 -14.40
N ASP A 107 -5.68 -21.33 -15.61
CA ASP A 107 -4.55 -21.57 -16.49
C ASP A 107 -3.24 -21.09 -15.86
N TYR A 108 -3.24 -19.93 -15.21
CA TYR A 108 -2.11 -19.45 -14.41
C TYR A 108 -1.73 -20.44 -13.31
N ALA A 109 -2.71 -20.98 -12.58
CA ALA A 109 -2.45 -21.97 -11.53
C ALA A 109 -1.84 -23.27 -12.08
N VAL A 110 -2.26 -23.72 -13.27
CA VAL A 110 -1.67 -24.88 -13.93
C VAL A 110 -0.24 -24.58 -14.36
N ALA A 111 -0.01 -23.45 -15.05
CA ALA A 111 1.30 -23.04 -15.56
C ALA A 111 2.34 -22.89 -14.42
N GLU A 112 1.92 -22.34 -13.29
CA GLU A 112 2.78 -22.12 -12.12
C GLU A 112 2.85 -23.33 -11.17
N ASN A 113 2.29 -24.48 -11.57
CA ASN A 113 2.20 -25.68 -10.76
C ASN A 113 1.66 -25.40 -9.33
N ALA A 114 0.55 -24.67 -9.25
CA ALA A 114 -0.02 -24.19 -8.01
C ALA A 114 -1.14 -25.09 -7.45
N LEU A 115 -1.33 -25.07 -6.14
CA LEU A 115 -2.61 -25.44 -5.52
C LEU A 115 -3.63 -24.34 -5.75
N ILE A 116 -4.91 -24.71 -5.89
CA ILE A 116 -6.00 -23.76 -6.09
C ILE A 116 -6.86 -23.72 -4.82
N VAL A 117 -7.28 -22.53 -4.38
CA VAL A 117 -8.24 -22.36 -3.28
C VAL A 117 -9.48 -21.64 -3.81
N THR A 118 -10.60 -22.36 -3.85
CA THR A 118 -11.94 -21.85 -4.21
C THR A 118 -13.00 -22.84 -3.72
N HIS A 119 -14.26 -22.43 -3.53
CA HIS A 119 -15.39 -23.38 -3.43
C HIS A 119 -16.00 -23.70 -4.79
N ASP A 120 -15.59 -23.01 -5.86
CA ASP A 120 -16.11 -23.27 -7.20
C ASP A 120 -15.77 -24.69 -7.67
N LYS A 121 -16.76 -25.32 -8.30
CA LYS A 121 -16.67 -26.66 -8.89
C LYS A 121 -16.38 -26.61 -10.39
N PHE A 122 -16.26 -25.42 -10.98
CA PHE A 122 -15.92 -25.17 -12.37
C PHE A 122 -16.89 -25.83 -13.37
N ARG A 123 -18.17 -25.94 -13.02
CA ARG A 123 -19.13 -26.75 -13.79
C ARG A 123 -19.37 -26.21 -15.19
N ASN A 124 -19.29 -24.90 -15.37
CA ASN A 124 -19.53 -24.25 -16.66
C ASN A 124 -18.26 -24.28 -17.50
N GLU A 125 -17.13 -24.00 -16.87
CA GLU A 125 -15.80 -23.97 -17.45
C GLU A 125 -15.42 -25.37 -17.96
N MET A 126 -15.78 -26.43 -17.23
CA MET A 126 -15.62 -27.82 -17.68
C MET A 126 -16.40 -28.15 -18.94
N LYS A 127 -17.57 -27.53 -19.16
CA LYS A 127 -18.37 -27.74 -20.37
C LYS A 127 -17.81 -26.97 -21.56
N GLU A 128 -17.29 -25.78 -21.31
CA GLU A 128 -16.81 -24.86 -22.34
C GLU A 128 -15.37 -25.17 -22.78
N TYR A 129 -14.47 -25.46 -21.85
CA TYR A 129 -13.04 -25.66 -22.08
C TYR A 129 -12.65 -27.14 -21.87
N GLN A 130 -13.21 -28.02 -22.71
CA GLN A 130 -13.08 -29.48 -22.54
C GLN A 130 -11.66 -30.02 -22.76
N ASP A 131 -10.79 -29.24 -23.40
CA ASP A 131 -9.40 -29.57 -23.73
C ASP A 131 -8.44 -29.50 -22.53
N ARG A 132 -8.88 -28.93 -21.40
CA ARG A 132 -8.08 -28.81 -20.17
C ARG A 132 -8.06 -30.12 -19.37
N ASP A 133 -6.97 -30.38 -18.66
CA ASP A 133 -6.88 -31.50 -17.70
C ASP A 133 -7.65 -31.18 -16.41
N TRP A 134 -8.98 -31.24 -16.49
CA TRP A 134 -9.89 -31.01 -15.37
C TRP A 134 -9.69 -32.00 -14.22
N LYS A 135 -9.13 -33.18 -14.50
CA LYS A 135 -8.83 -34.17 -13.47
C LYS A 135 -7.68 -33.70 -12.60
N ASP A 136 -6.61 -33.17 -13.21
CA ASP A 136 -5.52 -32.57 -12.45
C ASP A 136 -5.93 -31.26 -11.78
N ILE A 137 -6.68 -30.37 -12.46
CA ILE A 137 -7.22 -29.13 -11.87
C ILE A 137 -8.02 -29.46 -10.60
N ASN A 138 -8.97 -30.39 -10.68
CA ASN A 138 -9.76 -30.79 -9.50
C ASN A 138 -8.92 -31.41 -8.39
N LYS A 139 -7.83 -32.11 -8.73
CA LYS A 139 -6.91 -32.72 -7.75
C LYS A 139 -6.04 -31.67 -7.03
N ARG A 140 -5.74 -30.53 -7.65
CA ARG A 140 -5.00 -29.41 -7.02
C ARG A 140 -5.91 -28.41 -6.30
N THR A 141 -7.23 -28.48 -6.48
CA THR A 141 -8.18 -27.57 -5.83
C THR A 141 -8.54 -28.00 -4.39
N LEU A 142 -8.34 -27.10 -3.45
CA LEU A 142 -8.71 -27.21 -2.05
C LEU A 142 -10.01 -26.44 -1.79
N ARG A 143 -11.05 -27.16 -1.36
CA ARG A 143 -12.42 -26.63 -1.18
C ARG A 143 -12.94 -26.73 0.25
N ASP A 144 -12.17 -27.27 1.17
CA ASP A 144 -12.58 -27.54 2.55
C ASP A 144 -12.33 -26.36 3.50
N PHE A 145 -12.04 -25.16 2.97
CA PHE A 145 -11.88 -23.98 3.81
C PHE A 145 -13.21 -23.49 4.40
N LYS A 146 -13.15 -22.94 5.60
CA LYS A 146 -14.27 -22.30 6.30
C LYS A 146 -13.80 -21.10 7.11
N PHE A 147 -14.71 -20.17 7.37
CA PHE A 147 -14.55 -19.13 8.37
C PHE A 147 -15.29 -19.54 9.65
N VAL A 148 -14.57 -19.68 10.76
CA VAL A 148 -15.14 -20.02 12.08
C VAL A 148 -14.72 -18.95 13.06
N ASN A 149 -15.67 -18.22 13.65
CA ASN A 149 -15.42 -17.09 14.54
C ASN A 149 -14.40 -16.08 13.95
N ASN A 150 -14.63 -15.66 12.70
CA ASN A 150 -13.73 -14.79 11.93
C ASN A 150 -12.31 -15.32 11.69
N LYS A 151 -12.05 -16.62 11.90
CA LYS A 151 -10.77 -17.23 11.57
C LYS A 151 -10.89 -18.11 10.33
N PHE A 152 -10.00 -17.87 9.36
CA PHE A 152 -9.85 -18.75 8.21
C PHE A 152 -9.23 -20.09 8.62
N ILE A 153 -9.87 -21.18 8.25
CA ILE A 153 -9.41 -22.55 8.50
C ILE A 153 -9.43 -23.30 7.17
N LEU A 154 -8.29 -23.88 6.79
CA LEU A 154 -8.16 -24.78 5.63
C LEU A 154 -7.38 -26.04 6.06
N PRO A 155 -8.06 -27.11 6.47
CA PRO A 155 -7.43 -28.30 7.04
C PRO A 155 -6.58 -29.10 6.05
N SER A 156 -7.02 -29.22 4.79
CA SER A 156 -6.29 -29.93 3.74
C SER A 156 -4.94 -29.32 3.40
N LEU A 157 -4.73 -28.02 3.71
CA LEU A 157 -3.48 -27.35 3.42
C LEU A 157 -2.39 -27.75 4.44
N LYS A 158 -1.49 -28.61 3.98
CA LYS A 158 -0.30 -29.00 4.74
C LYS A 158 0.71 -27.86 4.78
N LYS A 159 1.54 -27.84 5.82
CA LYS A 159 2.69 -26.92 5.87
C LYS A 159 3.63 -27.27 4.72
N LYS A 160 4.09 -26.28 3.95
CA LYS A 160 5.06 -26.49 2.87
C LYS A 160 6.31 -27.10 3.51
N GLN A 161 6.64 -28.33 3.11
CA GLN A 161 7.89 -28.93 3.51
C GLN A 161 8.98 -28.16 2.77
N VAL A 162 9.70 -27.33 3.53
CA VAL A 162 10.96 -26.77 3.07
C VAL A 162 11.91 -27.96 2.92
N THR A 163 11.86 -28.60 1.76
CA THR A 163 12.96 -29.43 1.33
C THR A 163 14.08 -28.41 1.17
N ARG A 164 14.98 -28.31 2.14
CA ARG A 164 16.32 -27.78 1.90
C ARG A 164 16.95 -28.69 0.87
N LYS A 165 16.51 -28.61 -0.39
CA LYS A 165 17.46 -28.75 -1.47
C LYS A 165 18.42 -27.60 -1.19
N GLN A 166 19.62 -27.93 -0.77
CA GLN A 166 20.76 -27.05 -0.93
C GLN A 166 21.00 -26.87 -2.44
N ASN A 167 20.02 -26.34 -3.17
CA ASN A 167 20.37 -25.48 -4.28
C ASN A 167 20.80 -24.21 -3.56
N LYS A 168 22.11 -24.01 -3.42
CA LYS A 168 22.66 -22.67 -3.37
C LYS A 168 22.25 -22.01 -4.69
N GLU A 169 21.00 -21.58 -4.84
CA GLU A 169 20.75 -20.39 -5.60
C GLU A 169 21.39 -19.29 -4.76
N GLN A 170 22.67 -19.04 -5.03
CA GLN A 170 23.30 -17.82 -4.57
C GLN A 170 22.41 -16.70 -5.11
N ILE A 171 21.68 -16.04 -4.20
CA ILE A 171 21.04 -14.78 -4.52
C ILE A 171 22.17 -13.91 -5.05
N THR A 172 22.06 -13.57 -6.33
CA THR A 172 23.08 -12.77 -6.99
C THR A 172 23.14 -11.42 -6.30
N LEU A 173 24.31 -10.79 -6.27
CA LEU A 173 24.45 -9.44 -5.72
C LEU A 173 23.48 -8.47 -6.38
N ASP A 174 23.17 -8.67 -7.67
CA ASP A 174 22.22 -7.86 -8.43
C ASP A 174 20.78 -8.00 -7.94
N GLN A 175 20.36 -9.21 -7.56
CA GLN A 175 19.03 -9.42 -6.97
C GLN A 175 18.91 -8.78 -5.59
N ILE A 176 19.98 -8.85 -4.78
CA ILE A 176 20.05 -8.15 -3.48
C ILE A 176 20.00 -6.64 -3.71
N PHE A 177 20.79 -6.13 -4.65
CA PHE A 177 20.85 -4.71 -4.96
C PHE A 177 19.52 -4.17 -5.48
N THR A 178 18.86 -4.93 -6.37
CA THR A 178 17.52 -4.59 -6.89
C THR A 178 16.48 -4.55 -5.76
N ALA A 179 16.52 -5.53 -4.85
CA ALA A 179 15.62 -5.56 -3.71
C ALA A 179 15.86 -4.38 -2.75
N ILE A 180 17.13 -4.04 -2.49
CA ILE A 180 17.51 -2.88 -1.68
C ILE A 180 17.06 -1.57 -2.36
N GLN A 181 17.26 -1.42 -3.67
CA GLN A 181 16.79 -0.26 -4.41
C GLN A 181 15.27 -0.12 -4.32
N LYS A 182 14.52 -1.22 -4.52
CA LYS A 182 13.06 -1.22 -4.40
C LYS A 182 12.61 -0.86 -2.98
N LEU A 183 13.27 -1.39 -1.95
CA LEU A 183 13.00 -1.03 -0.57
C LEU A 183 13.28 0.46 -0.31
N ASN A 184 14.39 1.00 -0.82
CA ASN A 184 14.72 2.42 -0.69
C ASN A 184 13.69 3.32 -1.37
N THR A 185 13.21 2.95 -2.57
CA THR A 185 12.14 3.68 -3.27
C THR A 185 10.85 3.65 -2.46
N ASN A 186 10.43 2.47 -1.98
CA ASN A 186 9.22 2.33 -1.18
C ASN A 186 9.30 3.13 0.13
N VAL A 187 10.48 3.16 0.78
CA VAL A 187 10.70 3.98 1.97
C VAL A 187 10.59 5.48 1.64
N ALA A 188 11.18 5.94 0.55
CA ALA A 188 11.08 7.34 0.11
C ALA A 188 9.63 7.76 -0.18
N GLU A 189 8.84 6.87 -0.77
CA GLU A 189 7.40 7.10 -1.02
C GLU A 189 6.59 7.11 0.27
N LEU A 190 6.83 6.17 1.19
CA LEU A 190 6.17 6.14 2.50
C LEU A 190 6.48 7.41 3.30
N GLU A 191 7.73 7.85 3.32
CA GLU A 191 8.11 9.12 3.92
C GLU A 191 7.37 10.30 3.25
N ARG A 192 7.21 10.28 1.92
CA ARG A 192 6.41 11.30 1.20
C ARG A 192 4.93 11.28 1.62
N TYR A 193 4.32 10.11 1.81
CA TYR A 193 2.94 9.99 2.28
C TYR A 193 2.76 10.46 3.72
N VAL A 194 3.69 10.10 4.60
CA VAL A 194 3.71 10.58 6.00
C VAL A 194 3.83 12.11 6.01
N ARG A 195 4.79 12.68 5.25
CA ARG A 195 4.93 14.12 5.05
C ARG A 195 3.60 14.75 4.60
N LYS A 196 2.95 14.21 3.56
CA LYS A 196 1.67 14.72 3.04
C LYS A 196 0.57 14.73 4.10
N ARG A 197 0.46 13.67 4.91
CA ARG A 197 -0.53 13.60 6.01
C ARG A 197 -0.24 14.62 7.10
N GLU A 198 1.01 14.77 7.52
CA GLU A 198 1.41 15.79 8.49
C GLU A 198 1.11 17.20 7.98
N PHE A 199 1.41 17.49 6.70
CA PHE A 199 1.07 18.77 6.06
C PHE A 199 -0.44 19.03 6.01
N THR A 200 -1.25 18.00 5.70
CA THR A 200 -2.70 18.15 5.63
C THR A 200 -3.29 18.46 7.01
N ASN A 201 -2.74 17.87 8.06
CA ASN A 201 -3.15 18.12 9.45
C ASN A 201 -2.71 19.51 9.93
N LEU A 202 -1.53 19.99 9.51
CA LEU A 202 -1.06 21.35 9.78
C LEU A 202 -1.93 22.41 9.08
N LYS A 203 -2.31 22.19 7.81
CA LYS A 203 -3.23 23.09 7.07
C LYS A 203 -4.59 23.25 7.77
N LYS A 204 -5.18 22.15 8.24
CA LYS A 204 -6.45 22.17 9.01
C LYS A 204 -6.35 22.93 10.34
N SER A 205 -5.16 23.11 10.89
CA SER A 205 -4.92 23.88 12.12
C SER A 205 -4.74 25.40 11.88
N GLN A 206 -4.65 25.84 10.62
CA GLN A 206 -4.45 27.25 10.24
C GLN A 206 -5.76 28.02 9.98
N ASP A 207 -6.90 27.35 9.82
CA ASP A 207 -8.22 28.00 9.56
C ASP A 207 -8.86 28.68 10.80
N LYS A 208 -8.10 28.91 11.88
CA LYS A 208 -8.53 29.70 13.03
C LYS A 208 -7.79 31.04 13.03
N PRO A 209 -8.47 32.18 13.28
CA PRO A 209 -7.79 33.47 13.37
C PRO A 209 -6.74 33.43 14.50
N LYS A 210 -5.46 33.51 14.13
CA LYS A 210 -4.31 33.48 15.04
C LYS A 210 -3.75 34.89 15.22
N THR A 211 -3.27 35.21 16.42
CA THR A 211 -2.50 36.44 16.65
C THR A 211 -1.13 36.34 15.95
N LYS A 212 -0.49 37.49 15.64
CA LYS A 212 0.84 37.52 14.98
C LYS A 212 1.88 36.62 15.67
N GLN A 213 1.87 36.57 17.01
CA GLN A 213 2.76 35.70 17.79
C GLN A 213 2.46 34.20 17.64
N GLN A 214 1.18 33.82 17.53
CA GLN A 214 0.77 32.44 17.28
C GLN A 214 1.12 31.98 15.86
N GLN A 215 1.05 32.89 14.87
CA GLN A 215 1.45 32.60 13.49
C GLN A 215 2.96 32.37 13.37
N ILE A 216 3.78 33.19 14.06
CA ILE A 216 5.25 33.00 14.12
C ILE A 216 5.60 31.65 14.73
N LYS A 217 4.96 31.27 15.86
CA LYS A 217 5.20 29.97 16.51
C LYS A 217 4.81 28.80 15.60
N SER A 218 3.66 28.89 14.93
CA SER A 218 3.19 27.90 13.96
C SER A 218 4.14 27.75 12.77
N ASN A 219 4.68 28.87 12.26
CA ASN A 219 5.63 28.85 11.15
C ASN A 219 6.97 28.23 11.57
N LEU A 220 7.46 28.50 12.78
CA LEU A 220 8.66 27.87 13.32
C LEU A 220 8.49 26.36 13.55
N GLU A 221 7.30 25.89 13.90
CA GLU A 221 6.98 24.46 14.00
C GLU A 221 7.02 23.77 12.62
N ILE A 222 6.45 24.42 11.59
CA ILE A 222 6.55 23.97 10.19
C ILE A 222 8.02 23.91 9.76
N VAL A 223 8.78 24.98 10.03
CA VAL A 223 10.21 25.06 9.68
C VAL A 223 10.98 23.91 10.30
N ASN A 224 10.81 23.67 11.61
CA ASN A 224 11.49 22.57 12.29
C ASN A 224 11.10 21.21 11.72
N THR A 225 9.82 21.00 11.36
CA THR A 225 9.34 19.73 10.82
C THR A 225 9.94 19.44 9.44
N VAL A 226 9.86 20.41 8.53
CA VAL A 226 10.42 20.30 7.16
C VAL A 226 11.93 20.07 7.21
N VAL A 227 12.64 20.85 8.03
CA VAL A 227 14.11 20.78 8.10
C VAL A 227 14.56 19.47 8.75
N ASN A 228 13.87 19.00 9.80
CA ASN A 228 14.15 17.67 10.36
C ASN A 228 13.93 16.58 9.33
N SER A 229 12.87 16.65 8.51
CA SER A 229 12.61 15.65 7.48
C SER A 229 13.66 15.64 6.38
N LEU A 230 14.15 16.80 5.95
CA LEU A 230 15.16 16.89 4.89
C LEU A 230 16.56 16.49 5.37
N LEU A 231 16.93 16.87 6.60
CA LEU A 231 18.28 16.68 7.12
C LEU A 231 18.45 15.40 7.95
N SER A 232 17.37 14.68 8.32
CA SER A 232 17.45 13.44 9.12
C SER A 232 18.17 12.30 8.44
N SER A 233 18.25 12.31 7.10
CA SER A 233 18.99 11.30 6.33
C SER A 233 20.51 11.37 6.51
N GLY A 234 21.03 12.42 7.17
CA GLY A 234 22.47 12.66 7.34
C GLY A 234 23.15 13.26 6.11
N ASN A 235 22.44 13.37 4.98
CA ASN A 235 22.98 13.95 3.76
C ASN A 235 22.92 15.48 3.78
N ALA A 236 23.89 16.13 3.13
CA ALA A 236 23.90 17.56 2.94
C ALA A 236 22.90 17.98 1.83
N VAL A 237 21.92 18.81 2.18
CA VAL A 237 20.84 19.25 1.30
C VAL A 237 21.06 20.70 0.87
N VAL A 238 20.79 21.00 -0.41
CA VAL A 238 20.96 22.35 -0.95
C VAL A 238 19.96 23.33 -0.31
N ALA A 239 20.44 24.50 0.12
CA ALA A 239 19.64 25.50 0.82
C ALA A 239 18.43 25.99 0.02
N SER A 240 18.56 26.14 -1.31
CA SER A 240 17.45 26.53 -2.19
C SER A 240 16.33 25.47 -2.21
N HIS A 241 16.68 24.19 -2.14
CA HIS A 241 15.70 23.12 -2.06
C HIS A 241 14.92 23.19 -0.74
N ILE A 242 15.63 23.36 0.39
CA ILE A 242 14.98 23.55 1.70
C ILE A 242 14.06 24.77 1.68
N GLN A 243 14.50 25.89 1.10
CA GLN A 243 13.70 27.10 0.97
C GLN A 243 12.42 26.88 0.15
N SER A 244 12.49 26.12 -0.96
CA SER A 244 11.31 25.75 -1.74
C SER A 244 10.36 24.82 -0.98
N GLU A 245 10.87 23.83 -0.25
CA GLU A 245 10.03 22.93 0.55
C GLU A 245 9.35 23.65 1.72
N LEU A 246 9.92 24.74 2.22
CA LEU A 246 9.27 25.63 3.20
C LEU A 246 8.24 26.56 2.57
N ALA A 247 8.45 27.01 1.34
CA ALA A 247 7.52 27.89 0.64
C ALA A 247 6.13 27.25 0.48
N ARG A 248 6.09 25.96 0.14
CA ARG A 248 4.83 25.19 -0.02
C ARG A 248 3.87 25.32 1.17
N PRO A 249 4.24 24.91 2.40
CA PRO A 249 3.34 24.98 3.53
C PRO A 249 3.13 26.41 4.06
N ILE A 250 4.10 27.30 3.92
CA ILE A 250 4.04 28.65 4.52
C ILE A 250 3.26 29.63 3.63
N LEU A 251 3.42 29.52 2.31
CA LEU A 251 2.73 30.34 1.32
C LEU A 251 1.51 29.65 0.69
N GLY A 252 1.28 28.38 1.01
CA GLY A 252 0.18 27.60 0.47
C GLY A 252 0.35 27.22 -1.01
N LEU A 253 1.60 27.12 -1.49
CA LEU A 253 1.94 26.87 -2.90
C LEU A 253 1.91 25.36 -3.25
N ASP A 254 1.64 25.08 -4.53
CA ASP A 254 1.48 23.72 -5.07
C ASP A 254 2.82 23.01 -5.34
N GLU A 255 2.77 21.73 -5.72
CA GLU A 255 3.98 20.90 -5.90
C GLU A 255 4.87 21.40 -7.05
N ASN A 256 4.28 21.96 -8.11
CA ASN A 256 5.01 22.40 -9.30
C ASN A 256 5.60 23.81 -9.12
N ILE A 257 6.92 23.87 -8.86
CA ILE A 257 7.63 25.14 -8.63
C ILE A 257 7.57 26.10 -9.85
N HIS A 258 7.37 25.56 -11.05
CA HIS A 258 7.28 26.35 -12.29
C HIS A 258 5.97 27.13 -12.40
N GLU A 259 4.95 26.76 -11.63
CA GLU A 259 3.65 27.45 -11.58
C GLU A 259 3.61 28.52 -10.49
N TRP A 260 4.68 28.68 -9.72
CA TRP A 260 4.71 29.64 -8.62
C TRP A 260 4.87 31.07 -9.15
N LYS A 261 4.13 31.99 -8.52
CA LYS A 261 4.23 33.41 -8.83
C LYS A 261 5.66 33.92 -8.63
N ALA A 262 6.15 34.72 -9.57
CA ALA A 262 7.41 35.43 -9.43
C ALA A 262 7.40 36.28 -8.14
N GLY A 263 8.48 36.19 -7.36
CA GLY A 263 8.60 36.89 -6.07
C GLY A 263 8.29 36.04 -4.83
N TRP A 264 7.89 34.76 -4.98
CA TRP A 264 7.60 33.88 -3.83
C TRP A 264 8.71 33.80 -2.77
N SER A 265 9.98 33.91 -3.20
CA SER A 265 11.11 33.88 -2.27
C SER A 265 11.14 35.10 -1.36
N GLU A 266 10.64 36.23 -1.85
CA GLU A 266 10.52 37.50 -1.12
C GLU A 266 9.37 37.41 -0.11
N ASP A 267 8.21 36.89 -0.54
CA ASP A 267 7.06 36.66 0.33
C ASP A 267 7.42 35.72 1.49
N LEU A 268 8.13 34.63 1.18
CA LEU A 268 8.61 33.69 2.20
C LEU A 268 9.57 34.38 3.19
N ARG A 269 10.43 35.27 2.70
CA ARG A 269 11.33 36.04 3.57
C ARG A 269 10.56 36.93 4.51
N GLU A 270 9.57 37.67 4.02
CA GLU A 270 8.79 38.58 4.85
C GLU A 270 8.03 37.84 5.94
N ILE A 271 7.47 36.66 5.61
CA ILE A 271 6.76 35.82 6.59
C ILE A 271 7.70 35.22 7.63
N LEU A 272 8.90 34.80 7.23
CA LEU A 272 9.90 34.18 8.14
C LEU A 272 10.82 35.20 8.83
N GLY A 273 10.86 36.44 8.35
CA GLY A 273 11.60 37.54 8.96
C GLY A 273 13.12 37.46 8.84
N TYR A 274 13.68 36.73 7.86
CA TYR A 274 15.14 36.67 7.68
C TYR A 274 15.70 37.86 6.89
N SER A 275 16.93 38.28 7.18
CA SER A 275 17.53 39.46 6.55
C SER A 275 18.05 39.16 5.14
N LYS A 276 18.02 40.17 4.25
CA LYS A 276 18.62 40.11 2.91
C LYS A 276 20.13 39.82 2.95
N THR A 277 20.83 40.39 3.93
CA THR A 277 22.30 40.31 4.08
C THR A 277 22.78 39.02 4.74
N GLY A 278 21.99 38.45 5.65
CA GLY A 278 22.29 37.17 6.30
C GLY A 278 21.79 35.96 5.49
N GLY A 279 20.73 36.17 4.69
CA GLY A 279 20.13 35.14 3.86
C GLY A 279 19.44 34.04 4.66
N PHE A 280 18.76 33.18 3.92
CA PHE A 280 18.04 32.03 4.46
C PHE A 280 18.91 31.06 5.28
N PRO A 281 20.14 30.68 4.85
CA PRO A 281 20.97 29.73 5.60
C PRO A 281 21.31 30.19 7.02
N LYS A 282 21.76 31.44 7.17
CA LYS A 282 22.15 31.99 8.47
C LYS A 282 20.97 32.06 9.43
N TRP A 283 19.80 32.48 8.93
CA TRP A 283 18.59 32.49 9.75
C TRP A 283 18.17 31.09 10.17
N LEU A 284 18.24 30.11 9.26
CA LEU A 284 17.83 28.75 9.58
C LEU A 284 18.73 28.13 10.65
N ILE A 285 20.04 28.36 10.56
CA ILE A 285 21.00 27.90 11.57
C ILE A 285 20.67 28.50 12.94
N SER A 286 20.32 29.78 13.01
CA SER A 286 19.97 30.45 14.28
C SER A 286 18.62 30.04 14.87
N ASN A 287 17.70 29.51 14.06
CA ASN A 287 16.33 29.20 14.49
C ASN A 287 16.03 27.69 14.55
N SER A 288 16.98 26.84 14.16
CA SER A 288 16.84 25.38 14.22
C SER A 288 17.03 24.87 15.65
N LYS A 289 16.20 23.93 16.07
CA LYS A 289 16.36 23.22 17.35
C LYS A 289 17.59 22.29 17.39
N LYS A 290 18.07 21.87 16.22
CA LYS A 290 19.24 21.00 16.07
C LYS A 290 20.38 21.75 15.39
N LYS A 291 21.62 21.46 15.78
CA LYS A 291 22.80 22.10 15.22
C LYS A 291 22.93 21.78 13.74
N ILE A 292 22.85 22.81 12.90
CA ILE A 292 23.04 22.71 11.44
C ILE A 292 24.44 23.21 11.10
N VAL A 293 25.13 22.51 10.21
CA VAL A 293 26.41 22.93 9.62
C VAL A 293 26.16 23.32 8.17
N GLN A 294 26.80 24.41 7.74
CA GLN A 294 26.78 24.85 6.36
C GLN A 294 28.10 24.53 5.67
N GLN A 295 28.02 23.89 4.50
CA GLN A 295 29.15 23.63 3.61
C GLN A 295 28.79 24.18 2.22
N GLY A 296 29.33 25.35 1.87
CA GLY A 296 28.94 26.06 0.65
C GLY A 296 27.46 26.41 0.65
N ASN A 297 26.71 25.94 -0.35
CA ASN A 297 25.26 26.12 -0.47
C ASN A 297 24.44 24.97 0.14
N LYS A 298 25.07 24.00 0.81
CA LYS A 298 24.40 22.85 1.42
C LYS A 298 24.38 22.95 2.94
N LEU A 299 23.34 22.37 3.53
CA LEU A 299 23.10 22.30 4.98
C LEU A 299 22.94 20.83 5.39
N SER A 300 23.50 20.45 6.53
CA SER A 300 23.32 19.14 7.15
C SER A 300 23.20 19.29 8.66
N TYR A 301 22.72 18.26 9.36
CA TYR A 301 22.94 18.21 10.80
C TYR A 301 24.40 17.95 11.12
N ALA A 302 24.85 18.54 12.24
CA ALA A 302 26.16 18.32 12.83
C ALA A 302 26.26 16.93 13.46
#